data_AF-A0A559QHN8-F1
#
_entry.id   AF-A0A559QHN8-F1
#
_cell.length_a   1.000
_cell.length_b   1.000
_cell.length_c   1.000
_cell.angle_alpha   90.00
_cell.angle_beta   90.00
_cell.angle_gamma   90.00
#
_symmetry.space_group_name_H-M   'P 1'
#
loop_
_entity.id
_entity.type
_entity.pdbx_description
1 polymer ?
#
loop_
_entity_poly.entity_id
_entity_poly.type
_entity_poly.pdbx_seq_one_letter_code
_entity_poly.pdbx_strand_id
1 'polypeptide(L)'
;MIAAQAHQVQTLRLKSNSRESLGSAVNLLEEALRLACSIVCDSSVMPPSDGALIFVRKITLGKFSLNTHAQQLADAIAAQIERGVVNIACVDFEDNSDADIVWFSDALIAWSRLLARVEKTCWYWPLTLQHLGVSSSRVSGSEISPDLALKMIEHSMGAAAIAKLLRELLARNQLLPFVLKLDDLPSHSFADEFELSRADIPTELSSLHRIKFEQFLKKFSQSERAHLAQVFAELKNKPELLFWLLQTFSREEIWLQQFPRATRVTCYAYMLKRIVEMPVAEQAAGIQKSLDTPALELGDQPRQHRLLINENPQQLQTGSAEGVKYRDTERLSEHASHSSQGEFNAEAQNPESTGKYHAQSGIPISYAGVFFILNLFENLIPDNCHFVNLPVSPKKMIFACLLQKLRCEQVLAVLDLDLSDYNDLLFEPLRNCEFNTRWQRWLSEHSYPVTNAEPDNFGDWQHLVIKTVSRFLWRETGGGIKSLSRLNGDFLASHTHIDIFLESEQLSLTVRKLGLDISPGWLPWLQKVVAFHYRGAQVHALYR
;
A
#
# COMPACT_ATOMS: atom_id res chain seq x y z
N MET A 1 5.68 -12.61 3.41
CA MET A 1 5.61 -13.79 2.52
C MET A 1 4.86 -13.36 1.26
N ILE A 2 5.62 -12.94 0.23
CA ILE A 2 5.20 -12.45 -1.10
C ILE A 2 3.96 -11.52 -1.10
N ALA A 3 4.19 -10.24 -1.39
CA ALA A 3 3.13 -9.26 -1.54
C ALA A 3 2.15 -9.62 -2.68
N ALA A 4 0.93 -9.06 -2.64
CA ALA A 4 -0.01 -9.15 -3.75
C ALA A 4 0.55 -8.38 -4.96
N GLN A 5 1.29 -9.07 -5.82
CA GLN A 5 1.91 -8.49 -7.00
C GLN A 5 0.84 -8.10 -8.03
N ALA A 6 0.63 -6.79 -8.22
CA ALA A 6 -0.38 -6.24 -9.12
C ALA A 6 0.06 -6.34 -10.59
N HIS A 7 -0.01 -7.56 -11.15
CA HIS A 7 0.33 -7.81 -12.56
C HIS A 7 -0.66 -7.12 -13.51
N GLN A 8 -0.21 -6.08 -14.21
CA GLN A 8 -1.08 -5.31 -15.12
C GLN A 8 -0.61 -5.38 -16.59
N VAL A 9 -1.33 -6.15 -17.40
CA VAL A 9 -1.14 -6.22 -18.85
C VAL A 9 -1.92 -5.09 -19.52
N GLN A 10 -1.23 -4.06 -20.03
CA GLN A 10 -1.92 -2.92 -20.68
C GLN A 10 -2.51 -3.23 -22.06
N THR A 11 -1.95 -4.20 -22.79
CA THR A 11 -2.37 -4.48 -24.17
C THR A 11 -2.07 -5.93 -24.52
N LEU A 12 -3.12 -6.76 -24.54
CA LEU A 12 -3.07 -8.15 -24.98
C LEU A 12 -3.55 -8.25 -26.43
N ARG A 13 -2.69 -8.76 -27.33
CA ARG A 13 -3.00 -8.92 -28.77
C ARG A 13 -3.02 -10.41 -29.14
N LEU A 14 -4.22 -10.98 -29.17
CA LEU A 14 -4.47 -12.37 -29.58
C LEU A 14 -5.13 -12.43 -30.96
N LYS A 15 -4.98 -13.57 -31.64
CA LYS A 15 -5.69 -13.91 -32.88
C LYS A 15 -6.13 -15.37 -32.81
N SER A 16 -7.37 -15.63 -33.23
CA SER A 16 -7.97 -16.97 -33.30
C SER A 16 -9.00 -17.00 -34.42
N ASN A 17 -9.38 -18.20 -34.84
CA ASN A 17 -10.45 -18.43 -35.83
C ASN A 17 -11.85 -18.34 -35.21
N SER A 18 -11.98 -18.33 -33.88
CA SER A 18 -13.26 -18.17 -33.16
C SER A 18 -13.13 -17.20 -31.98
N ARG A 19 -14.26 -16.58 -31.59
CA ARG A 19 -14.33 -15.63 -30.46
C ARG A 19 -14.29 -16.33 -29.11
N GLU A 20 -14.91 -17.50 -28.99
CA GLU A 20 -14.91 -18.32 -27.76
C GLU A 20 -13.48 -18.70 -27.36
N SER A 21 -12.69 -19.17 -28.35
CA SER A 21 -11.28 -19.50 -28.12
C SER A 21 -10.41 -18.30 -27.74
N LEU A 22 -10.81 -17.06 -28.02
CA LEU A 22 -10.14 -15.88 -27.46
C LEU A 22 -10.45 -15.71 -25.98
N GLY A 23 -11.69 -15.95 -25.54
CA GLY A 23 -12.07 -15.92 -24.13
C GLY A 23 -11.30 -16.95 -23.32
N SER A 24 -11.28 -18.21 -23.76
CA SER A 24 -10.49 -19.27 -23.13
C SER A 24 -8.99 -18.96 -23.10
N ALA A 25 -8.44 -18.37 -24.19
CA ALA A 25 -7.03 -17.99 -24.25
C ALA A 25 -6.68 -16.85 -23.29
N VAL A 26 -7.57 -15.89 -23.05
CA VAL A 26 -7.37 -14.82 -22.05
C VAL A 26 -7.31 -15.40 -20.64
N ASN A 27 -8.25 -16.29 -20.27
CA ASN A 27 -8.26 -16.90 -18.95
C ASN A 27 -7.00 -17.77 -18.71
N LEU A 28 -6.61 -18.58 -19.71
CA LEU A 28 -5.38 -19.38 -19.67
C LEU A 28 -4.12 -18.51 -19.52
N LEU A 29 -4.09 -17.32 -20.16
CA LEU A 29 -2.99 -16.38 -20.05
C LEU A 29 -2.96 -15.60 -18.73
N GLU A 30 -4.11 -15.26 -18.12
CA GLU A 30 -4.12 -14.65 -16.79
C GLU A 30 -3.46 -15.58 -15.75
N GLU A 31 -3.80 -16.87 -15.82
CA GLU A 31 -3.22 -17.89 -14.94
C GLU A 31 -1.74 -18.12 -15.23
N ALA A 32 -1.37 -18.30 -16.51
CA ALA A 32 0.01 -18.51 -16.91
C ALA A 32 0.92 -17.32 -16.57
N LEU A 33 0.43 -16.07 -16.67
CA LEU A 33 1.18 -14.88 -16.28
C LEU A 33 1.40 -14.81 -14.76
N ARG A 34 0.38 -15.15 -13.96
CA ARG A 34 0.50 -15.17 -12.49
C ARG A 34 1.53 -16.20 -12.03
N LEU A 35 1.51 -17.40 -12.63
CA LEU A 35 2.51 -18.45 -12.40
C LEU A 35 3.92 -17.99 -12.86
N ALA A 36 4.03 -17.39 -14.05
CA ALA A 36 5.31 -16.94 -14.60
C ALA A 36 6.00 -15.89 -13.72
N CYS A 37 5.23 -14.98 -13.12
CA CYS A 37 5.78 -14.00 -12.19
C CYS A 37 6.35 -14.62 -10.91
N SER A 38 5.74 -15.68 -10.36
CA SER A 38 6.35 -16.42 -9.24
C SER A 38 7.71 -16.99 -9.64
N ILE A 39 7.77 -17.72 -10.76
CA ILE A 39 9.01 -18.33 -11.28
C ILE A 39 10.11 -17.28 -11.47
N VAL A 40 9.76 -16.12 -12.04
CA VAL A 40 10.69 -15.01 -12.28
C VAL A 40 11.16 -14.34 -10.99
N CYS A 41 10.34 -14.29 -9.93
CA CYS A 41 10.73 -13.77 -8.63
C CYS A 41 11.51 -14.77 -7.76
N ASP A 42 11.29 -16.07 -7.95
CA ASP A 42 12.07 -17.14 -7.32
C ASP A 42 13.43 -17.37 -8.03
N SER A 43 13.61 -16.80 -9.24
CA SER A 43 14.84 -16.88 -10.03
C SER A 43 15.90 -15.88 -9.58
N SER A 44 17.10 -16.37 -9.27
CA SER A 44 18.27 -15.57 -8.84
C SER A 44 18.84 -14.65 -9.93
N VAL A 45 18.23 -14.64 -11.11
CA VAL A 45 18.56 -13.78 -12.25
C VAL A 45 17.95 -12.36 -12.10
N MET A 46 16.89 -12.21 -11.31
CA MET A 46 16.22 -10.91 -11.10
C MET A 46 16.79 -10.09 -9.93
N PRO A 47 16.54 -8.76 -9.90
CA PRO A 47 16.95 -7.90 -8.78
C PRO A 47 16.37 -8.37 -7.43
N PRO A 48 17.19 -8.55 -6.38
CA PRO A 48 16.78 -9.23 -5.15
C PRO A 48 16.03 -8.34 -4.14
N SER A 49 15.45 -7.21 -4.56
CA SER A 49 14.77 -6.27 -3.66
C SER A 49 13.26 -6.56 -3.55
N ASP A 50 12.81 -6.88 -2.34
CA ASP A 50 11.39 -6.93 -1.97
C ASP A 50 10.73 -5.57 -2.31
N GLY A 51 9.83 -5.55 -3.30
CA GLY A 51 9.15 -4.35 -3.78
C GLY A 51 9.70 -3.74 -5.08
N ALA A 52 10.67 -4.38 -5.75
CA ALA A 52 11.15 -3.97 -7.07
C ALA A 52 10.03 -3.81 -8.10
N LEU A 53 10.09 -2.76 -8.92
CA LEU A 53 9.12 -2.52 -10.00
C LEU A 53 9.74 -2.90 -11.35
N ILE A 54 9.36 -4.06 -11.89
CA ILE A 54 9.82 -4.54 -13.20
C ILE A 54 8.76 -4.22 -14.27
N PHE A 55 9.16 -3.53 -15.32
CA PHE A 55 8.31 -3.25 -16.49
C PHE A 55 8.89 -3.94 -17.72
N VAL A 56 8.05 -4.72 -18.43
CA VAL A 56 8.42 -5.40 -19.68
C VAL A 56 7.68 -4.73 -20.84
N ARG A 57 8.42 -4.23 -21.82
CA ARG A 57 7.91 -3.51 -23.00
C ARG A 57 7.03 -4.39 -23.89
N LYS A 58 7.43 -5.65 -24.06
CA LYS A 58 6.80 -6.62 -24.96
C LYS A 58 7.22 -8.05 -24.63
N ILE A 59 6.24 -8.92 -24.41
CA ILE A 59 6.41 -10.38 -24.38
C ILE A 59 5.84 -10.95 -25.69
N THR A 60 6.49 -11.93 -26.31
CA THR A 60 6.08 -12.53 -27.60
C THR A 60 5.76 -14.00 -27.39
N LEU A 61 4.51 -14.25 -26.98
CA LEU A 61 3.92 -15.54 -26.59
C LEU A 61 3.96 -16.65 -27.67
N GLY A 62 4.30 -16.33 -28.92
CA GLY A 62 4.33 -17.28 -30.03
C GLY A 62 2.93 -17.79 -30.43
N LYS A 63 2.83 -19.09 -30.70
CA LYS A 63 1.58 -19.83 -30.90
C LYS A 63 1.47 -20.90 -29.82
N PHE A 64 0.33 -20.99 -29.15
CA PHE A 64 0.00 -22.03 -28.18
C PHE A 64 -1.36 -22.66 -28.50
N SER A 65 -1.67 -23.79 -27.87
CA SER A 65 -2.97 -24.45 -27.96
C SER A 65 -3.81 -24.13 -26.73
N LEU A 66 -5.14 -24.16 -26.84
CA LEU A 66 -6.00 -24.13 -25.65
C LEU A 66 -5.86 -25.39 -24.77
N ASN A 67 -5.29 -26.46 -25.32
CA ASN A 67 -4.96 -27.68 -24.59
C ASN A 67 -3.56 -27.61 -23.92
N THR A 68 -2.83 -26.50 -24.07
CA THR A 68 -1.55 -26.26 -23.38
C THR A 68 -1.83 -25.95 -21.90
N HIS A 69 -1.15 -26.64 -20.98
CA HIS A 69 -1.34 -26.41 -19.55
C HIS A 69 -0.82 -25.01 -19.13
N ALA A 70 -1.50 -24.35 -18.19
CA ALA A 70 -1.13 -22.99 -17.75
C ALA A 70 0.34 -22.90 -17.32
N GLN A 71 0.85 -23.91 -16.60
CA GLN A 71 2.25 -24.01 -16.22
C GLN A 71 3.20 -24.00 -17.43
N GLN A 72 2.94 -24.77 -18.49
CA GLN A 72 3.83 -24.84 -19.66
C GLN A 72 3.92 -23.48 -20.38
N LEU A 73 2.83 -22.72 -20.37
CA LEU A 73 2.79 -21.37 -20.90
C LEU A 73 3.48 -20.38 -19.95
N ALA A 74 3.39 -20.59 -18.64
CA ALA A 74 4.11 -19.83 -17.61
C ALA A 74 5.63 -20.02 -17.72
N ASP A 75 6.11 -21.26 -17.81
CA ASP A 75 7.52 -21.62 -17.99
C ASP A 75 8.08 -20.95 -19.26
N ALA A 76 7.32 -20.96 -20.36
CA ALA A 76 7.70 -20.32 -21.62
C ALA A 76 7.76 -18.79 -21.54
N ILE A 77 6.88 -18.16 -20.75
CA ILE A 77 6.89 -16.72 -20.47
C ILE A 77 8.07 -16.37 -19.57
N ALA A 78 8.28 -17.09 -18.47
CA ALA A 78 9.41 -16.90 -17.56
C ALA A 78 10.75 -17.01 -18.30
N ALA A 79 10.95 -18.10 -19.06
CA ALA A 79 12.15 -18.27 -19.87
C ALA A 79 12.30 -17.23 -20.99
N GLN A 80 11.24 -16.52 -21.42
CA GLN A 80 11.36 -15.36 -22.31
C GLN A 80 11.76 -14.09 -21.56
N ILE A 81 11.23 -13.87 -20.36
CA ILE A 81 11.62 -12.77 -19.47
C ILE A 81 13.10 -12.92 -19.09
N GLU A 82 13.53 -14.09 -18.59
CA GLU A 82 14.92 -14.37 -18.19
C GLU A 82 15.94 -14.15 -19.32
N ARG A 83 15.62 -14.59 -20.55
CA ARG A 83 16.45 -14.27 -21.73
C ARG A 83 16.51 -12.78 -22.05
N GLY A 84 15.48 -12.01 -21.70
CA GLY A 84 15.47 -10.56 -21.76
C GLY A 84 16.25 -9.88 -20.63
N VAL A 85 16.49 -10.55 -19.49
CA VAL A 85 17.23 -9.97 -18.35
C VAL A 85 18.69 -9.65 -18.69
N VAL A 86 19.26 -10.34 -19.68
CA VAL A 86 20.59 -10.02 -20.26
C VAL A 86 20.69 -8.54 -20.71
N ASN A 87 19.56 -7.94 -21.11
CA ASN A 87 19.44 -6.54 -21.50
C ASN A 87 18.54 -5.73 -20.54
N ILE A 88 18.44 -6.11 -19.26
CA ILE A 88 17.66 -5.36 -18.28
C ILE A 88 18.38 -4.05 -17.93
N ALA A 89 17.65 -2.93 -17.90
CA ALA A 89 18.20 -1.65 -17.46
C ALA A 89 17.66 -1.26 -16.07
N CYS A 90 18.57 -0.92 -15.16
CA CYS A 90 18.24 -0.27 -13.89
C CYS A 90 17.95 1.21 -14.14
N VAL A 91 16.74 1.67 -13.81
CA VAL A 91 16.29 3.05 -14.04
C VAL A 91 16.47 3.94 -12.80
N ASP A 92 17.03 3.39 -11.72
CA ASP A 92 17.32 4.12 -10.48
C ASP A 92 18.33 5.26 -10.64
N PHE A 93 19.13 5.25 -11.72
CA PHE A 93 20.16 6.28 -11.96
C PHE A 93 19.98 6.97 -13.32
N GLU A 94 19.84 6.19 -14.39
CA GLU A 94 19.78 6.69 -15.77
C GLU A 94 18.59 6.08 -16.54
N ASP A 95 18.19 6.74 -17.61
CA ASP A 95 16.96 6.41 -18.33
C ASP A 95 17.22 5.68 -19.65
N ASN A 96 16.50 4.58 -19.85
CA ASN A 96 16.81 3.62 -20.91
C ASN A 96 15.60 3.43 -21.83
N SER A 97 15.45 4.31 -22.83
CA SER A 97 14.35 4.27 -23.81
C SER A 97 14.29 2.99 -24.64
N ASP A 98 15.44 2.35 -24.84
CA ASP A 98 15.61 1.32 -25.85
C ASP A 98 15.55 -0.10 -25.27
N ALA A 99 15.74 -0.23 -23.95
CA ALA A 99 15.61 -1.48 -23.22
C ALA A 99 14.18 -2.05 -23.31
N ASP A 100 14.09 -3.37 -23.56
CA ASP A 100 12.82 -4.11 -23.58
C ASP A 100 12.34 -4.51 -22.18
N ILE A 101 13.23 -4.53 -21.18
CA ILE A 101 12.90 -4.70 -19.76
C ILE A 101 13.64 -3.63 -18.95
N VAL A 102 12.91 -2.95 -18.08
CA VAL A 102 13.47 -1.98 -17.12
C VAL A 102 13.01 -2.31 -15.70
N TRP A 103 13.82 -1.93 -14.70
CA TRP A 103 13.44 -2.07 -13.30
C TRP A 103 13.82 -0.85 -12.46
N PHE A 104 13.10 -0.70 -11.35
CA PHE A 104 13.42 0.20 -10.23
C PHE A 104 13.59 -0.63 -8.96
N SER A 105 14.53 -0.28 -8.08
CA SER A 105 14.76 -1.02 -6.82
C SER A 105 13.53 -1.08 -5.92
N ASP A 106 12.73 0.00 -5.90
CA ASP A 106 11.39 0.02 -5.31
C ASP A 106 10.50 1.13 -5.93
N ALA A 107 9.25 1.19 -5.48
CA ALA A 107 8.28 2.22 -5.87
C ALA A 107 8.66 3.65 -5.40
N LEU A 108 9.55 3.80 -4.42
CA LEU A 108 9.98 5.09 -3.89
C LEU A 108 11.11 5.70 -4.74
N ILE A 109 12.05 4.88 -5.23
CA ILE A 109 13.02 5.33 -6.24
C ILE A 109 12.30 5.70 -7.53
N ALA A 110 11.27 4.94 -7.92
CA ALA A 110 10.41 5.32 -9.04
C ALA A 110 9.77 6.71 -8.83
N TRP A 111 9.27 7.02 -7.63
CA TRP A 111 8.79 8.37 -7.27
C TRP A 111 9.89 9.44 -7.28
N SER A 112 11.07 9.19 -6.71
CA SER A 112 12.15 10.18 -6.64
C SER A 112 12.65 10.57 -8.04
N ARG A 113 12.80 9.58 -8.93
CA ARG A 113 13.13 9.76 -10.34
C ARG A 113 12.03 10.52 -11.09
N LEU A 114 10.77 10.17 -10.86
CA LEU A 114 9.60 10.80 -11.49
C LEU A 114 9.41 12.28 -11.10
N LEU A 115 9.90 12.68 -9.92
CA LEU A 115 9.89 14.05 -9.41
C LEU A 115 11.13 14.86 -9.83
N ALA A 116 12.29 14.21 -9.99
CA ALA A 116 13.52 14.85 -10.46
C ALA A 116 13.59 15.03 -11.98
N ARG A 117 12.84 14.23 -12.77
CA ARG A 117 12.99 14.16 -14.23
C ARG A 117 12.21 15.24 -14.99
N VAL A 118 12.94 16.01 -15.81
CA VAL A 118 12.43 17.11 -16.65
C VAL A 118 11.56 16.62 -17.82
N GLU A 119 12.02 15.64 -18.61
CA GLU A 119 11.32 15.18 -19.83
C GLU A 119 10.89 13.71 -19.75
N LYS A 120 9.60 13.40 -19.50
CA LYS A 120 9.13 12.02 -19.22
C LYS A 120 8.79 11.20 -20.47
N THR A 121 9.74 11.10 -21.40
CA THR A 121 9.55 10.56 -22.76
C THR A 121 9.69 9.03 -22.89
N CYS A 122 10.34 8.34 -21.95
CA CYS A 122 10.57 6.90 -22.05
C CYS A 122 9.28 6.06 -21.87
N TRP A 123 9.18 4.96 -22.62
CA TRP A 123 7.94 4.16 -22.77
C TRP A 123 7.36 3.59 -21.47
N TYR A 124 8.18 3.44 -20.42
CA TYR A 124 7.77 2.88 -19.14
C TYR A 124 7.08 3.91 -18.23
N TRP A 125 7.32 5.22 -18.37
CA TRP A 125 6.75 6.21 -17.44
C TRP A 125 5.22 6.24 -17.35
N PRO A 126 4.45 6.10 -18.46
CA PRO A 126 3.00 5.93 -18.37
C PRO A 126 2.59 4.72 -17.52
N LEU A 127 3.37 3.63 -17.58
CA LEU A 127 3.15 2.42 -16.80
C LEU A 127 3.51 2.63 -15.32
N THR A 128 4.63 3.30 -15.06
CA THR A 128 5.07 3.67 -13.71
C THR A 128 4.06 4.61 -13.05
N LEU A 129 3.59 5.63 -13.76
CA LEU A 129 2.50 6.53 -13.32
C LEU A 129 1.25 5.73 -12.92
N GLN A 130 0.79 4.85 -13.80
CA GLN A 130 -0.41 4.03 -13.59
C GLN A 130 -0.25 3.05 -12.42
N HIS A 131 0.91 2.41 -12.27
CA HIS A 131 1.21 1.51 -11.15
C HIS A 131 1.30 2.26 -9.81
N LEU A 132 1.89 3.45 -9.80
CA LEU A 132 1.89 4.37 -8.66
C LEU A 132 0.50 5.02 -8.43
N GLY A 133 -0.52 4.63 -9.20
CA GLY A 133 -1.92 5.03 -9.06
C GLY A 133 -2.24 6.45 -9.55
N VAL A 134 -1.35 7.06 -10.34
CA VAL A 134 -1.50 8.41 -10.89
C VAL A 134 -2.46 8.35 -12.08
N SER A 135 -3.73 8.65 -11.83
CA SER A 135 -4.74 8.74 -12.90
C SER A 135 -4.34 9.82 -13.91
N SER A 136 -4.29 9.47 -15.21
CA SER A 136 -3.92 10.39 -16.29
C SER A 136 -4.76 11.67 -16.33
N SER A 137 -6.03 11.60 -15.92
CA SER A 137 -6.94 12.74 -15.79
C SER A 137 -6.57 13.75 -14.69
N ARG A 138 -5.55 13.48 -13.87
CA ARG A 138 -5.03 14.40 -12.83
C ARG A 138 -3.70 15.05 -13.20
N VAL A 139 -3.04 14.60 -14.26
CA VAL A 139 -1.73 15.13 -14.69
C VAL A 139 -1.97 16.11 -15.83
N SER A 140 -2.23 17.37 -15.46
CA SER A 140 -2.51 18.44 -16.43
C SER A 140 -1.20 19.00 -17.00
N GLY A 141 -0.55 18.20 -17.85
CA GLY A 141 0.79 18.46 -18.39
C GLY A 141 1.70 17.23 -18.24
N SER A 142 3.01 17.41 -18.43
CA SER A 142 4.02 16.37 -18.16
C SER A 142 4.48 16.33 -16.69
N GLU A 143 4.19 17.37 -15.91
CA GLU A 143 4.64 17.51 -14.54
C GLU A 143 3.60 17.03 -13.52
N ILE A 144 4.06 16.51 -12.38
CA ILE A 144 3.24 16.13 -11.23
C ILE A 144 3.58 17.12 -10.13
N SER A 145 2.58 17.77 -9.53
CA SER A 145 2.88 18.65 -8.39
C SER A 145 3.45 17.85 -7.21
N PRO A 146 4.51 18.34 -6.54
CA PRO A 146 5.06 17.73 -5.33
C PRO A 146 3.98 17.33 -4.32
N ASP A 147 2.98 18.18 -4.13
CA ASP A 147 1.80 17.93 -3.30
C ASP A 147 1.01 16.68 -3.65
N LEU A 148 0.75 16.42 -4.93
CA LEU A 148 0.03 15.23 -5.36
C LEU A 148 0.89 13.98 -5.08
N ALA A 149 2.19 14.03 -5.36
CA ALA A 149 3.11 12.95 -5.07
C ALA A 149 3.21 12.67 -3.55
N LEU A 150 3.37 13.70 -2.71
CA LEU A 150 3.39 13.57 -1.25
C LEU A 150 2.10 12.94 -0.71
N LYS A 151 0.95 13.46 -1.14
CA LYS A 151 -0.38 12.94 -0.72
C LYS A 151 -0.59 11.50 -1.18
N MET A 152 -0.06 11.12 -2.34
CA MET A 152 -0.14 9.74 -2.84
C MET A 152 0.84 8.79 -2.15
N ILE A 153 2.08 9.19 -1.89
CA ILE A 153 3.07 8.41 -1.13
C ILE A 153 2.60 8.24 0.31
N GLU A 154 2.10 9.29 0.98
CA GLU A 154 1.53 9.16 2.31
C GLU A 154 0.28 8.28 2.33
N HIS A 155 -0.49 8.25 1.24
CA HIS A 155 -1.58 7.30 1.11
C HIS A 155 -1.08 5.86 0.95
N SER A 156 -0.27 5.53 -0.06
CA SER A 156 0.09 4.14 -0.39
C SER A 156 1.20 3.54 0.48
N MET A 157 2.28 4.29 0.74
CA MET A 157 3.50 3.83 1.41
C MET A 157 3.68 4.44 2.82
N GLY A 158 3.03 5.57 3.10
CA GLY A 158 2.96 6.19 4.41
C GLY A 158 4.05 7.21 4.76
N ALA A 159 3.92 7.74 5.97
CA ALA A 159 4.67 8.88 6.45
C ALA A 159 6.20 8.67 6.48
N ALA A 160 6.66 7.46 6.80
CA ALA A 160 8.08 7.10 6.75
C ALA A 160 8.61 7.01 5.32
N ALA A 161 7.78 6.66 4.33
CA ALA A 161 8.17 6.68 2.93
C ALA A 161 8.42 8.11 2.43
N ILE A 162 7.69 9.11 2.95
CA ILE A 162 8.02 10.52 2.67
C ILE A 162 9.42 10.87 3.21
N ALA A 163 9.74 10.51 4.45
CA ALA A 163 11.06 10.77 5.03
C ALA A 163 12.20 10.16 4.20
N LYS A 164 12.01 8.91 3.75
CA LYS A 164 12.90 8.24 2.79
C LYS A 164 12.99 8.96 1.44
N LEU A 165 11.87 9.39 0.84
CA LEU A 165 11.88 10.18 -0.41
C LEU A 165 12.70 11.45 -0.25
N LEU A 166 12.53 12.18 0.85
CA LEU A 166 13.23 13.43 1.07
C LEU A 166 14.74 13.20 1.29
N ARG A 167 15.17 12.05 1.83
CA ARG A 167 16.60 11.65 1.81
C ARG A 167 17.09 11.29 0.42
N GLU A 168 16.29 10.56 -0.36
CA GLU A 168 16.65 10.20 -1.73
C GLU A 168 16.81 11.44 -2.64
N LEU A 169 15.91 12.42 -2.50
CA LEU A 169 16.02 13.72 -3.15
C LEU A 169 17.17 14.56 -2.59
N LEU A 170 17.51 14.44 -1.30
CA LEU A 170 18.66 15.12 -0.69
C LEU A 170 19.99 14.60 -1.27
N ALA A 171 20.17 13.28 -1.31
CA ALA A 171 21.36 12.61 -1.83
C ALA A 171 21.59 12.87 -3.33
N ARG A 172 20.51 13.11 -4.09
CA ARG A 172 20.55 13.45 -5.53
C ARG A 172 20.67 14.95 -5.82
N ASN A 173 20.83 15.79 -4.80
CA ASN A 173 20.82 17.25 -4.91
C ASN A 173 19.53 17.85 -5.53
N GLN A 174 18.38 17.18 -5.32
CA GLN A 174 17.05 17.56 -5.83
C GLN A 174 16.07 18.09 -4.77
N LEU A 175 16.41 17.97 -3.47
CA LEU A 175 15.53 18.38 -2.37
C LEU A 175 15.13 19.87 -2.44
N LEU A 176 16.08 20.78 -2.69
CA LEU A 176 15.77 22.22 -2.76
C LEU A 176 14.79 22.55 -3.91
N PRO A 177 15.02 22.16 -5.18
CA PRO A 177 14.03 22.33 -6.25
C PRO A 177 12.66 21.72 -5.96
N PHE A 178 12.61 20.56 -5.28
CA PHE A 178 11.36 19.91 -4.91
C PHE A 178 10.59 20.71 -3.84
N VAL A 179 11.25 21.14 -2.76
CA VAL A 179 10.60 21.87 -1.66
C VAL A 179 10.21 23.29 -2.08
N LEU A 180 10.94 23.93 -3.00
CA LEU A 180 10.55 25.23 -3.56
C LEU A 180 9.30 25.17 -4.46
N LYS A 181 8.97 23.99 -5.02
CA LYS A 181 7.77 23.72 -5.82
C LYS A 181 6.55 23.25 -4.99
N LEU A 182 6.62 23.31 -3.66
CA LEU A 182 5.45 23.17 -2.79
C LEU A 182 4.74 24.53 -2.73
N ASP A 183 3.79 24.75 -3.65
CA ASP A 183 3.01 25.99 -3.76
C ASP A 183 2.10 26.20 -2.54
N ASP A 184 1.48 25.11 -2.06
CA ASP A 184 0.69 25.04 -0.84
C ASP A 184 1.27 23.98 0.11
N LEU A 185 1.60 24.33 1.35
CA LEU A 185 1.82 23.32 2.39
C LEU A 185 0.56 22.45 2.57
N PRO A 186 0.66 21.15 2.89
CA PRO A 186 -0.50 20.30 3.18
C PRO A 186 -1.35 20.89 4.31
N SER A 187 -2.49 21.47 3.93
CA SER A 187 -2.96 22.75 4.49
C SER A 187 -3.75 22.65 5.81
N HIS A 188 -3.63 21.53 6.52
CA HIS A 188 -4.60 21.09 7.52
C HIS A 188 -4.00 20.53 8.82
N SER A 189 -2.71 20.77 9.11
CA SER A 189 -2.07 20.26 10.34
C SER A 189 -0.91 21.08 10.93
N PHE A 190 -0.34 22.04 10.20
CA PHE A 190 0.99 22.59 10.54
C PHE A 190 1.01 24.06 10.99
N ALA A 191 0.02 24.87 10.59
CA ALA A 191 -0.06 26.29 11.01
C ALA A 191 -0.15 26.42 12.54
N ASP A 192 -1.02 25.62 13.17
CA ASP A 192 -1.22 25.59 14.62
C ASP A 192 0.04 25.15 15.39
N GLU A 193 0.90 24.31 14.80
CA GLU A 193 2.18 23.93 15.41
C GLU A 193 3.23 25.05 15.31
N PHE A 194 3.16 25.87 14.26
CA PHE A 194 4.07 26.99 14.05
C PHE A 194 3.70 28.22 14.89
N GLU A 195 2.40 28.54 15.05
CA GLU A 195 1.96 29.61 15.95
C GLU A 195 2.37 29.32 17.41
N LEU A 196 2.28 28.06 17.84
CA LEU A 196 2.77 27.60 19.14
C LEU A 196 4.31 27.76 19.30
N SER A 197 5.08 27.91 18.23
CA SER A 197 6.53 28.15 18.30
C SER A 197 6.90 29.62 18.53
N ARG A 198 5.93 30.54 18.64
CA ARG A 198 6.18 31.96 18.97
C ARG A 198 6.25 32.24 20.48
N ALA A 199 5.81 31.31 21.32
CA ALA A 199 6.04 31.36 22.77
C ALA A 199 7.52 31.10 23.09
N ASP A 200 8.03 31.64 24.21
CA ASP A 200 9.45 31.65 24.59
C ASP A 200 10.15 30.30 24.43
N ILE A 201 10.85 30.12 23.30
CA ILE A 201 11.61 28.90 23.01
C ILE A 201 12.79 28.85 23.99
N PRO A 202 12.94 27.79 24.81
CA PRO A 202 14.08 27.64 25.69
C PRO A 202 15.40 27.75 24.93
N THR A 203 16.23 28.74 25.31
CA THR A 203 17.50 29.06 24.64
C THR A 203 18.52 27.91 24.69
N GLU A 204 18.34 26.95 25.58
CA GLU A 204 19.20 25.79 25.76
C GLU A 204 18.40 24.47 25.84
N LEU A 205 18.62 23.59 24.85
CA LEU A 205 18.23 22.17 24.95
C LEU A 205 19.01 21.47 26.07
N SER A 206 18.40 20.46 26.70
CA SER A 206 19.12 19.57 27.63
C SER A 206 20.32 18.90 26.94
N SER A 207 21.35 18.55 27.71
CA SER A 207 22.55 17.84 27.21
C SER A 207 22.19 16.55 26.48
N LEU A 208 21.21 15.80 27.00
CA LEU A 208 20.68 14.59 26.37
C LEU A 208 20.07 14.86 24.98
N HIS A 209 19.31 15.95 24.82
CA HIS A 209 18.68 16.27 23.52
C HIS A 209 19.74 16.72 22.50
N ARG A 210 20.78 17.45 22.93
CA ARG A 210 21.94 17.77 22.08
C ARG A 210 22.64 16.51 21.59
N ILE A 211 22.92 15.55 22.48
CA ILE A 211 23.57 14.28 22.12
C ILE A 211 22.74 13.48 21.10
N LYS A 212 21.42 13.35 21.31
CA LYS A 212 20.54 12.65 20.37
C LYS A 212 20.43 13.37 19.01
N PHE A 213 20.46 14.71 18.99
CA PHE A 213 20.51 15.48 17.74
C PHE A 213 21.84 15.30 16.98
N GLU A 214 22.98 15.32 17.67
CA GLU A 214 24.29 15.01 17.08
C GLU A 214 24.33 13.58 16.49
N GLN A 215 23.68 12.62 17.15
CA GLN A 215 23.51 11.25 16.64
C GLN A 215 22.61 11.20 15.39
N PHE A 216 21.56 12.03 15.32
CA PHE A 216 20.71 12.17 14.14
C PHE A 216 21.46 12.79 12.96
N LEU A 217 22.19 13.90 13.15
CA LEU A 217 23.00 14.52 12.08
C LEU A 217 24.07 13.56 11.53
N LYS A 218 24.64 12.69 12.37
CA LYS A 218 25.63 11.67 11.96
C LYS A 218 25.06 10.56 11.08
N LYS A 219 23.73 10.47 10.89
CA LYS A 219 23.10 9.59 9.89
C LYS A 219 23.23 10.13 8.46
N PHE A 220 23.56 11.41 8.29
CA PHE A 220 23.73 12.05 6.99
C PHE A 220 25.22 12.19 6.62
N SER A 221 25.55 11.87 5.38
CA SER A 221 26.88 12.08 4.81
C SER A 221 27.30 13.56 4.81
N GLN A 222 28.58 13.84 4.51
CA GLN A 222 29.08 15.23 4.50
C GLN A 222 28.43 16.07 3.37
N SER A 223 28.18 15.48 2.20
CA SER A 223 27.47 16.12 1.09
C SER A 223 26.01 16.40 1.43
N GLU A 224 25.29 15.41 1.98
CA GLU A 224 23.90 15.60 2.44
C GLU A 224 23.79 16.69 3.51
N ARG A 225 24.73 16.79 4.45
CA ARG A 225 24.74 17.86 5.46
C ARG A 225 25.01 19.24 4.86
N ALA A 226 25.91 19.34 3.86
CA ALA A 226 26.15 20.59 3.15
C ALA A 226 24.90 21.03 2.34
N HIS A 227 24.24 20.09 1.65
CA HIS A 227 23.01 20.37 0.90
C HIS A 227 21.82 20.68 1.84
N LEU A 228 21.70 20.02 3.01
CA LEU A 228 20.72 20.42 4.03
C LEU A 228 20.95 21.86 4.51
N ALA A 229 22.21 22.26 4.77
CA ALA A 229 22.53 23.63 5.15
C ALA A 229 22.14 24.65 4.06
N GLN A 230 22.37 24.32 2.78
CA GLN A 230 21.89 25.14 1.65
C GLN A 230 20.36 25.22 1.60
N VAL A 231 19.65 24.08 1.68
CA VAL A 231 18.18 24.02 1.70
C VAL A 231 17.62 24.89 2.84
N PHE A 232 18.26 24.86 4.01
CA PHE A 232 17.79 25.58 5.20
C PHE A 232 18.13 27.10 5.13
N ALA A 233 19.20 27.48 4.42
CA ALA A 233 19.52 28.87 4.15
C ALA A 233 18.51 29.52 3.19
N GLU A 234 18.13 28.83 2.11
CA GLU A 234 17.12 29.29 1.15
C GLU A 234 15.71 29.34 1.78
N LEU A 235 15.35 28.31 2.57
CA LEU A 235 14.06 28.25 3.27
C LEU A 235 14.01 29.10 4.57
N LYS A 236 15.05 29.87 4.89
CA LYS A 236 15.10 30.73 6.09
C LYS A 236 13.92 31.72 6.17
N ASN A 237 13.42 32.16 5.01
CA ASN A 237 12.27 33.08 4.89
C ASN A 237 10.92 32.33 4.72
N LYS A 238 10.93 30.99 4.74
CA LYS A 238 9.76 30.09 4.67
C LYS A 238 9.76 29.12 5.86
N PRO A 239 9.69 29.63 7.11
CA PRO A 239 9.90 28.84 8.32
C PRO A 239 8.88 27.70 8.50
N GLU A 240 7.69 27.81 7.91
CA GLU A 240 6.67 26.77 7.86
C GLU A 240 7.09 25.54 7.02
N LEU A 241 7.65 25.72 5.82
CA LEU A 241 8.22 24.61 5.03
C LEU A 241 9.42 23.99 5.75
N LEU A 242 10.23 24.84 6.38
CA LEU A 242 11.43 24.45 7.10
C LEU A 242 11.11 23.61 8.36
N PHE A 243 10.03 23.95 9.07
CA PHE A 243 9.46 23.15 10.16
C PHE A 243 8.90 21.82 9.66
N TRP A 244 8.08 21.83 8.60
CA TRP A 244 7.53 20.62 7.99
C TRP A 244 8.62 19.65 7.53
N LEU A 245 9.70 20.16 6.95
CA LEU A 245 10.85 19.38 6.47
C LEU A 245 11.57 18.68 7.64
N LEU A 246 11.88 19.42 8.71
CA LEU A 246 12.45 18.85 9.94
C LEU A 246 11.55 17.80 10.59
N GLN A 247 10.25 18.12 10.73
CA GLN A 247 9.26 17.21 11.30
C GLN A 247 9.09 15.96 10.45
N THR A 248 9.22 16.05 9.13
CA THR A 248 9.13 14.89 8.22
C THR A 248 10.35 14.00 8.34
N PHE A 249 11.57 14.55 8.35
CA PHE A 249 12.78 13.75 8.62
C PHE A 249 12.78 13.11 10.02
N SER A 250 12.14 13.75 11.01
CA SER A 250 12.02 13.19 12.37
C SER A 250 11.00 12.04 12.48
N ARG A 251 10.18 11.77 11.46
CA ARG A 251 9.17 10.67 11.52
C ARG A 251 9.79 9.27 11.59
N GLU A 252 11.06 9.12 11.22
CA GLU A 252 11.84 7.88 11.47
C GLU A 252 12.43 7.81 12.89
N GLU A 253 12.57 8.95 13.57
CA GLU A 253 13.18 9.05 14.90
C GLU A 253 12.12 8.81 15.99
N ILE A 254 11.91 7.54 16.34
CA ILE A 254 11.00 7.10 17.43
C ILE A 254 11.20 7.95 18.71
N TRP A 255 12.45 8.27 19.05
CA TRP A 255 12.78 9.07 20.24
C TRP A 255 12.35 10.54 20.18
N LEU A 256 12.14 11.12 18.99
CA LEU A 256 11.56 12.46 18.83
C LEU A 256 10.03 12.42 18.95
N GLN A 257 9.39 11.33 18.51
CA GLN A 257 7.93 11.18 18.61
C GLN A 257 7.46 10.90 20.05
N GLN A 258 8.33 10.40 20.92
CA GLN A 258 8.08 10.21 22.35
C GLN A 258 7.99 11.52 23.17
N PHE A 259 8.31 12.68 22.60
CA PHE A 259 8.30 13.95 23.34
C PHE A 259 6.97 14.72 23.24
N PRO A 260 6.58 15.45 24.29
CA PRO A 260 5.50 16.42 24.23
C PRO A 260 5.65 17.42 23.07
N ARG A 261 4.52 17.86 22.50
CA ARG A 261 4.44 18.72 21.31
C ARG A 261 5.40 19.92 21.37
N ALA A 262 5.37 20.68 22.48
CA ALA A 262 6.24 21.85 22.70
C ALA A 262 7.75 21.51 22.79
N THR A 263 8.11 20.33 23.31
CA THR A 263 9.50 19.87 23.36
C THR A 263 9.99 19.52 21.96
N ARG A 264 9.16 18.93 21.09
CA ARG A 264 9.50 18.70 19.67
C ARG A 264 9.77 20.02 18.95
N VAL A 265 8.91 21.02 19.13
CA VAL A 265 9.09 22.38 18.59
C VAL A 265 10.41 23.00 19.05
N THR A 266 10.73 22.91 20.35
CA THR A 266 12.00 23.40 20.91
C THR A 266 13.21 22.70 20.30
N CYS A 267 13.13 21.38 20.10
CA CYS A 267 14.16 20.63 19.37
C CYS A 267 14.33 21.17 17.95
N TYR A 268 13.25 21.30 17.16
CA TYR A 268 13.34 21.79 15.78
C TYR A 268 13.96 23.20 15.70
N ALA A 269 13.56 24.13 16.56
CA ALA A 269 14.15 25.47 16.60
C ALA A 269 15.67 25.44 16.88
N TYR A 270 16.13 24.55 17.77
CA TYR A 270 17.56 24.34 18.01
C TYR A 270 18.28 23.71 16.79
N MET A 271 17.62 22.77 16.09
CA MET A 271 18.17 22.17 14.86
C MET A 271 18.39 23.25 13.79
N LEU A 272 17.42 24.15 13.59
CA LEU A 272 17.53 25.26 12.64
C LEU A 272 18.65 26.23 13.02
N LYS A 273 18.69 26.65 14.29
CA LYS A 273 19.77 27.50 14.80
C LYS A 273 21.13 26.84 14.53
N ARG A 274 21.30 25.56 14.86
CA ARG A 274 22.58 24.86 14.67
C ARG A 274 22.99 24.67 13.22
N ILE A 275 22.06 24.35 12.32
CA ILE A 275 22.37 24.13 10.90
C ILE A 275 22.71 25.45 10.20
N VAL A 276 22.07 26.56 10.58
CA VAL A 276 22.44 27.92 10.14
C VAL A 276 23.77 28.40 10.75
N GLU A 277 24.10 27.96 11.98
CA GLU A 277 25.38 28.23 12.65
C GLU A 277 26.53 27.29 12.22
N MET A 278 26.29 26.28 11.36
CA MET A 278 27.39 25.42 10.87
C MET A 278 28.39 26.27 10.07
N PRO A 279 29.71 26.16 10.34
CA PRO A 279 30.69 27.07 9.77
C PRO A 279 30.78 26.92 8.25
N VAL A 280 30.74 28.05 7.54
CA VAL A 280 30.79 28.12 6.06
C VAL A 280 32.00 27.40 5.47
N ALA A 281 33.09 27.25 6.22
CA ALA A 281 34.25 26.45 5.83
C ALA A 281 33.93 24.95 5.59
N GLU A 282 33.04 24.34 6.38
CA GLU A 282 32.60 22.95 6.15
C GLU A 282 31.67 22.85 4.93
N GLN A 283 30.83 23.87 4.71
CA GLN A 283 29.92 23.96 3.57
C GLN A 283 30.70 24.07 2.25
N ALA A 284 31.68 24.99 2.19
CA ALA A 284 32.53 25.19 1.01
C ALA A 284 33.40 23.97 0.69
N ALA A 285 34.01 23.33 1.70
CA ALA A 285 34.89 22.18 1.51
C ALA A 285 34.17 20.93 0.94
N GLY A 286 32.85 20.80 1.17
CA GLY A 286 32.03 19.74 0.59
C GLY A 286 31.73 19.97 -0.90
N ILE A 287 31.34 21.19 -1.26
CA ILE A 287 30.95 21.54 -2.65
C ILE A 287 32.16 21.47 -3.59
N GLN A 288 33.31 22.01 -3.16
CA GLN A 288 34.52 22.08 -3.98
C GLN A 288 34.99 20.68 -4.43
N LYS A 289 34.98 19.69 -3.52
CA LYS A 289 35.31 18.28 -3.84
C LYS A 289 34.32 17.61 -4.81
N SER A 290 33.07 18.08 -4.88
CA SER A 290 32.07 17.54 -5.82
C SER A 290 32.26 18.07 -7.25
N LEU A 291 32.97 19.19 -7.42
CA LEU A 291 33.30 19.79 -8.72
C LEU A 291 34.70 19.37 -9.19
N ASP A 292 35.67 19.28 -8.27
CA ASP A 292 37.06 18.93 -8.56
C ASP A 292 37.31 17.41 -8.64
N THR A 293 36.29 16.61 -8.97
CA THR A 293 36.49 15.21 -9.37
C THR A 293 36.86 15.20 -10.86
N PRO A 294 38.11 14.90 -11.23
CA PRO A 294 38.53 14.99 -12.63
C PRO A 294 37.79 13.96 -13.48
N ALA A 295 37.40 14.36 -14.69
CA ALA A 295 36.94 13.42 -15.70
C ALA A 295 38.08 12.43 -16.00
N LEU A 296 37.93 11.20 -15.53
CA LEU A 296 38.88 10.13 -15.78
C LEU A 296 38.83 9.80 -17.27
N GLU A 297 39.89 10.16 -18.00
CA GLU A 297 39.99 9.92 -19.44
C GLU A 297 39.83 8.42 -19.73
N LEU A 298 38.72 8.06 -20.37
CA LEU A 298 38.41 6.68 -20.77
C LEU A 298 39.31 6.27 -21.93
N GLY A 299 40.52 5.83 -21.59
CA GLY A 299 41.48 5.25 -22.52
C GLY A 299 40.88 4.04 -23.26
N ASP A 300 40.95 4.09 -24.59
CA ASP A 300 40.24 3.18 -25.48
C ASP A 300 40.79 1.74 -25.39
N GLN A 301 40.08 0.86 -24.66
CA GLN A 301 40.41 -0.57 -24.50
C GLN A 301 39.13 -1.44 -24.39
N PRO A 302 38.85 -2.33 -25.37
CA PRO A 302 37.63 -3.13 -25.37
C PRO A 302 37.71 -4.30 -24.37
N ARG A 303 37.08 -4.16 -23.21
CA ARG A 303 36.99 -5.23 -22.19
C ARG A 303 35.99 -6.33 -22.58
N GLN A 304 36.48 -7.33 -23.33
CA GLN A 304 35.79 -8.61 -23.47
C GLN A 304 35.79 -9.36 -22.13
N HIS A 305 34.68 -9.35 -21.38
CA HIS A 305 34.50 -10.20 -20.21
C HIS A 305 34.24 -11.66 -20.64
N ARG A 306 35.33 -12.39 -20.90
CA ARG A 306 35.31 -13.82 -21.19
C ARG A 306 35.18 -14.61 -19.89
N LEU A 307 33.99 -15.16 -19.64
CA LEU A 307 33.75 -16.09 -18.54
C LEU A 307 34.67 -17.32 -18.68
N LEU A 308 35.59 -17.50 -17.73
CA LEU A 308 36.43 -18.68 -17.63
C LEU A 308 35.69 -19.76 -16.82
N ILE A 309 34.96 -20.62 -17.54
CA ILE A 309 34.56 -21.94 -17.03
C ILE A 309 35.85 -22.72 -16.78
N ASN A 310 36.04 -23.24 -15.57
CA ASN A 310 37.26 -23.96 -15.19
C ASN A 310 36.91 -25.42 -14.86
N GLU A 311 37.03 -26.30 -15.85
CA GLU A 311 36.88 -27.74 -15.69
C GLU A 311 38.23 -28.41 -15.38
N ASN A 312 38.33 -29.14 -14.27
CA ASN A 312 38.74 -30.55 -14.28
C ASN A 312 38.63 -31.22 -12.88
N PRO A 313 38.61 -32.57 -12.79
CA PRO A 313 38.15 -33.29 -11.59
C PRO A 313 39.23 -34.16 -10.89
N GLN A 314 38.80 -34.86 -9.83
CA GLN A 314 39.51 -35.94 -9.11
C GLN A 314 40.72 -35.47 -8.25
N GLN A 315 41.10 -36.07 -7.11
CA GLN A 315 40.63 -37.22 -6.29
C GLN A 315 41.09 -36.92 -4.81
N LEU A 316 40.87 -37.64 -3.69
CA LEU A 316 40.47 -39.01 -3.30
C LEU A 316 40.00 -38.98 -1.81
N GLN A 317 39.17 -39.95 -1.36
CA GLN A 317 39.08 -40.48 0.05
C GLN A 317 38.68 -39.55 1.23
N THR A 318 38.17 -40.00 2.40
CA THR A 318 37.26 -41.11 2.82
C THR A 318 36.71 -40.84 4.24
N GLY A 319 35.46 -41.23 4.53
CA GLY A 319 34.84 -41.25 5.88
C GLY A 319 33.32 -41.04 5.79
N SER A 320 32.41 -41.83 6.38
CA SER A 320 32.30 -42.36 7.76
C SER A 320 31.98 -41.25 8.78
N ALA A 321 30.83 -41.21 9.45
CA ALA A 321 29.65 -42.10 9.40
C ALA A 321 28.37 -41.34 9.90
N GLU A 322 27.32 -42.10 10.22
CA GLU A 322 26.08 -41.70 10.93
C GLU A 322 25.06 -40.82 10.17
N GLY A 323 23.76 -41.10 10.16
CA GLY A 323 23.10 -42.36 10.57
C GLY A 323 21.74 -42.26 11.29
N VAL A 324 20.97 -41.19 11.16
CA VAL A 324 19.65 -41.08 11.83
C VAL A 324 18.51 -41.38 10.85
N LYS A 325 17.86 -42.54 11.03
CA LYS A 325 16.52 -42.80 10.48
C LYS A 325 15.48 -42.33 11.48
N TYR A 326 14.51 -41.52 11.06
CA TYR A 326 13.21 -41.49 11.73
C TYR A 326 12.27 -42.53 11.11
N ARG A 327 11.39 -43.07 11.95
CA ARG A 327 10.57 -44.25 11.66
C ARG A 327 9.11 -43.86 11.38
N ASP A 328 8.49 -44.62 10.49
CA ASP A 328 7.04 -44.78 10.48
C ASP A 328 6.55 -45.44 11.78
N THR A 329 5.42 -44.98 12.30
CA THR A 329 4.60 -45.72 13.27
C THR A 329 3.13 -45.55 12.94
N GLU A 330 2.56 -46.53 12.21
CA GLU A 330 1.12 -46.79 12.29
C GLU A 330 0.75 -47.36 13.69
N ARG A 331 -0.57 -47.50 13.92
CA ARG A 331 -1.24 -48.32 14.96
C ARG A 331 -1.24 -47.71 16.37
N LEU A 332 -2.31 -47.85 17.15
CA LEU A 332 -3.56 -48.61 16.96
C LEU A 332 -4.77 -47.86 17.55
N SER A 333 -5.96 -48.36 17.26
CA SER A 333 -7.26 -47.86 17.75
C SER A 333 -7.52 -48.22 19.21
N GLU A 334 -8.32 -47.40 19.90
CA GLU A 334 -9.63 -47.79 20.48
C GLU A 334 -10.24 -46.67 21.34
N HIS A 335 -11.48 -46.24 21.04
CA HIS A 335 -12.56 -46.22 22.04
C HIS A 335 -13.95 -45.95 21.44
N ALA A 336 -14.90 -46.74 21.92
CA ALA A 336 -16.29 -46.85 21.52
C ALA A 336 -17.12 -45.55 21.52
N SER A 337 -17.69 -45.24 20.34
CA SER A 337 -19.12 -44.96 20.10
C SER A 337 -20.01 -44.41 21.24
N HIS A 338 -20.51 -43.19 21.05
CA HIS A 338 -21.93 -42.89 21.31
C HIS A 338 -22.52 -42.12 20.12
N SER A 339 -23.44 -42.76 19.40
CA SER A 339 -24.10 -42.22 18.21
C SER A 339 -25.53 -41.77 18.51
N SER A 340 -25.72 -40.48 18.77
CA SER A 340 -27.04 -39.85 18.78
C SER A 340 -27.44 -39.46 17.35
N GLN A 341 -28.10 -40.38 16.64
CA GLN A 341 -28.74 -40.06 15.36
C GLN A 341 -29.94 -39.14 15.59
N GLY A 342 -29.74 -37.84 15.42
CA GLY A 342 -30.83 -36.89 15.19
C GLY A 342 -31.21 -36.92 13.71
N GLU A 343 -32.45 -37.32 13.40
CA GLU A 343 -32.97 -37.32 12.03
C GLU A 343 -33.18 -35.89 11.52
N PHE A 344 -32.17 -35.34 10.85
CA PHE A 344 -32.35 -34.12 10.06
C PHE A 344 -33.09 -34.45 8.77
N ASN A 345 -34.39 -34.16 8.73
CA ASN A 345 -35.19 -34.25 7.52
C ASN A 345 -34.62 -33.33 6.44
N ALA A 346 -34.11 -33.93 5.37
CA ALA A 346 -33.75 -33.24 4.15
C ALA A 346 -35.00 -32.89 3.33
N GLU A 347 -35.84 -31.99 3.84
CA GLU A 347 -36.89 -31.38 3.03
C GLU A 347 -36.23 -30.59 1.88
N ALA A 348 -36.45 -31.05 0.65
CA ALA A 348 -36.00 -30.36 -0.54
C ALA A 348 -36.72 -29.01 -0.62
N GLN A 349 -35.98 -27.92 -0.38
CA GLN A 349 -36.55 -26.58 -0.36
C GLN A 349 -37.14 -26.22 -1.74
N ASN A 350 -38.46 -26.15 -1.79
CA ASN A 350 -39.21 -25.85 -2.99
C ASN A 350 -39.06 -24.35 -3.33
N PRO A 351 -38.46 -23.96 -4.48
CA PRO A 351 -38.04 -22.58 -4.73
C PRO A 351 -39.19 -21.58 -4.95
N GLU A 352 -40.44 -22.04 -4.99
CA GLU A 352 -41.61 -21.21 -5.26
C GLU A 352 -42.13 -20.42 -4.05
N SER A 353 -41.55 -20.62 -2.85
CA SER A 353 -41.88 -19.83 -1.65
C SER A 353 -41.05 -18.55 -1.49
N THR A 354 -40.60 -17.94 -2.59
CA THR A 354 -40.23 -16.51 -2.62
C THR A 354 -41.48 -15.69 -2.30
N GLY A 355 -41.74 -15.51 -1.00
CA GLY A 355 -42.87 -14.75 -0.49
C GLY A 355 -42.90 -13.39 -1.17
N LYS A 356 -44.11 -12.92 -1.52
CA LYS A 356 -44.29 -11.63 -2.21
C LYS A 356 -43.81 -10.51 -1.30
N TYR A 357 -42.54 -10.14 -1.45
CA TYR A 357 -42.03 -8.83 -1.08
C TYR A 357 -42.91 -7.82 -1.84
N HIS A 358 -43.92 -7.31 -1.14
CA HIS A 358 -44.71 -6.18 -1.62
C HIS A 358 -43.71 -5.09 -2.00
N ALA A 359 -43.86 -4.52 -3.20
CA ALA A 359 -42.83 -3.69 -3.84
C ALA A 359 -42.64 -2.34 -3.15
N GLN A 360 -42.09 -2.38 -1.93
CA GLN A 360 -41.46 -1.28 -1.25
C GLN A 360 -40.22 -0.94 -2.09
N SER A 361 -40.32 0.16 -2.86
CA SER A 361 -39.16 0.76 -3.49
C SER A 361 -38.14 1.07 -2.40
N GLY A 362 -37.01 0.36 -2.43
CA GLY A 362 -35.89 0.66 -1.54
C GLY A 362 -35.42 2.10 -1.73
N ILE A 363 -34.77 2.65 -0.72
CA ILE A 363 -34.25 4.02 -0.76
C ILE A 363 -33.06 4.02 -1.74
N PRO A 364 -33.11 4.74 -2.88
CA PRO A 364 -32.02 4.77 -3.83
C PRO A 364 -30.83 5.54 -3.23
N ILE A 365 -29.67 4.90 -3.13
CA ILE A 365 -28.46 5.47 -2.54
C ILE A 365 -27.26 5.40 -3.50
N SER A 366 -26.65 6.55 -3.77
CA SER A 366 -25.42 6.66 -4.59
C SER A 366 -24.12 6.22 -3.88
N TYR A 367 -24.27 5.55 -2.74
CA TYR A 367 -23.16 5.09 -1.89
C TYR A 367 -23.36 3.64 -1.39
N ALA A 368 -24.11 2.81 -2.11
CA ALA A 368 -24.45 1.43 -1.72
C ALA A 368 -23.20 0.55 -1.47
N GLY A 369 -22.08 0.80 -2.16
CA GLY A 369 -20.83 0.07 -1.95
C GLY A 369 -20.16 0.32 -0.59
N VAL A 370 -20.69 1.21 0.26
CA VAL A 370 -20.20 1.37 1.65
C VAL A 370 -20.44 0.11 2.48
N PHE A 371 -21.48 -0.65 2.19
CA PHE A 371 -21.83 -1.86 2.95
C PHE A 371 -20.82 -3.00 2.75
N PHE A 372 -20.07 -3.02 1.64
CA PHE A 372 -18.95 -3.95 1.43
C PHE A 372 -17.81 -3.80 2.46
N ILE A 373 -17.73 -2.67 3.15
CA ILE A 373 -16.73 -2.42 4.18
C ILE A 373 -17.08 -3.16 5.49
N LEU A 374 -18.33 -3.61 5.67
CA LEU A 374 -18.74 -4.43 6.81
C LEU A 374 -17.92 -5.74 6.89
N ASN A 375 -17.71 -6.41 5.75
CA ASN A 375 -16.83 -7.59 5.65
C ASN A 375 -15.41 -7.31 6.13
N LEU A 376 -14.89 -6.10 5.89
CA LEU A 376 -13.57 -5.69 6.35
C LEU A 376 -13.58 -5.37 7.85
N PHE A 377 -14.61 -4.71 8.38
CA PHE A 377 -14.74 -4.43 9.80
C PHE A 377 -14.87 -5.72 10.63
N GLU A 378 -15.61 -6.73 10.16
CA GLU A 378 -15.69 -8.03 10.86
C GLU A 378 -14.35 -8.77 10.90
N ASN A 379 -13.55 -8.68 9.84
CA ASN A 379 -12.23 -9.32 9.82
C ASN A 379 -11.17 -8.51 10.58
N LEU A 380 -11.30 -7.18 10.66
CA LEU A 380 -10.29 -6.26 11.18
C LEU A 380 -10.44 -5.99 12.69
N ILE A 381 -11.66 -5.73 13.14
CA ILE A 381 -11.99 -5.29 14.50
C ILE A 381 -12.47 -6.49 15.33
N PRO A 382 -11.87 -6.80 16.49
CA PRO A 382 -12.37 -7.83 17.39
C PRO A 382 -13.75 -7.51 17.99
N ASP A 383 -14.55 -8.55 18.25
CA ASP A 383 -15.86 -8.39 18.90
C ASP A 383 -15.78 -8.04 20.39
N ASN A 384 -14.63 -8.28 21.03
CA ASN A 384 -14.36 -7.88 22.41
C ASN A 384 -13.80 -6.44 22.54
N CYS A 385 -13.67 -5.70 21.44
CA CYS A 385 -13.29 -4.28 21.47
C CYS A 385 -14.47 -3.41 21.93
N HIS A 386 -14.27 -2.59 22.97
CA HIS A 386 -15.32 -1.79 23.59
C HIS A 386 -14.78 -0.47 24.16
N PHE A 387 -15.66 0.54 24.30
CA PHE A 387 -15.40 1.73 25.12
C PHE A 387 -15.44 1.38 26.61
N VAL A 388 -14.75 2.13 27.46
CA VAL A 388 -14.68 1.84 28.90
C VAL A 388 -15.98 2.22 29.62
N ASN A 389 -16.58 3.35 29.25
CA ASN A 389 -17.70 3.97 29.95
C ASN A 389 -19.03 3.88 29.18
N LEU A 390 -19.03 3.45 27.92
CA LEU A 390 -20.18 3.54 27.01
C LEU A 390 -20.59 2.18 26.40
N PRO A 391 -21.88 1.78 26.47
CA PRO A 391 -22.36 0.45 26.06
C PRO A 391 -22.59 0.34 24.54
N VAL A 392 -21.70 0.93 23.74
CA VAL A 392 -21.82 1.02 22.28
C VAL A 392 -20.70 0.21 21.62
N SER A 393 -20.96 -0.44 20.49
CA SER A 393 -19.87 -1.10 19.75
C SER A 393 -19.03 -0.06 18.99
N PRO A 394 -17.69 -0.08 19.10
CA PRO A 394 -16.82 0.75 18.27
C PRO A 394 -17.02 0.47 16.77
N LYS A 395 -17.39 -0.75 16.36
CA LYS A 395 -17.80 -1.07 14.97
C LYS A 395 -19.01 -0.22 14.53
N LYS A 396 -20.05 -0.10 15.38
CA LYS A 396 -21.27 0.71 15.14
C LYS A 396 -20.91 2.17 14.89
N MET A 397 -20.04 2.72 15.74
CA MET A 397 -19.62 4.13 15.65
C MET A 397 -18.75 4.42 14.44
N ILE A 398 -17.76 3.58 14.10
CA ILE A 398 -16.94 3.79 12.88
C ILE A 398 -17.80 3.74 11.62
N PHE A 399 -18.75 2.81 11.53
CA PHE A 399 -19.66 2.71 10.39
C PHE A 399 -20.59 3.93 10.27
N ALA A 400 -21.18 4.39 11.39
CA ALA A 400 -21.98 5.61 11.43
C ALA A 400 -21.18 6.84 10.96
N CYS A 401 -19.97 7.03 11.48
CA CYS A 401 -19.09 8.14 11.08
C CYS A 401 -18.71 8.10 9.60
N LEU A 402 -18.58 6.90 9.02
CA LEU A 402 -18.33 6.74 7.59
C LEU A 402 -19.56 7.11 6.74
N LEU A 403 -20.76 6.68 7.14
CA LEU A 403 -22.02 7.08 6.50
C LEU A 403 -22.21 8.61 6.55
N GLN A 404 -21.91 9.25 7.69
CA GLN A 404 -21.95 10.71 7.84
C GLN A 404 -20.95 11.40 6.89
N LYS A 405 -19.70 10.94 6.83
CA LYS A 405 -18.65 11.47 5.92
C LYS A 405 -18.98 11.25 4.43
N LEU A 406 -19.87 10.30 4.10
CA LEU A 406 -20.41 10.07 2.76
C LEU A 406 -21.76 10.78 2.50
N ARG A 407 -22.32 11.46 3.50
CA ARG A 407 -23.66 12.12 3.49
C ARG A 407 -24.83 11.16 3.30
N CYS A 408 -24.73 9.96 3.85
CA CYS A 408 -25.78 8.95 3.84
C CYS A 408 -26.77 9.14 5.01
N GLU A 409 -27.27 10.36 5.22
CA GLU A 409 -28.08 10.76 6.38
C GLU A 409 -29.38 9.94 6.52
N GLN A 410 -30.01 9.59 5.39
CA GLN A 410 -31.19 8.72 5.37
C GLN A 410 -30.89 7.31 5.88
N VAL A 411 -29.68 6.78 5.62
CA VAL A 411 -29.24 5.47 6.11
C VAL A 411 -28.94 5.54 7.61
N LEU A 412 -28.34 6.62 8.10
CA LEU A 412 -28.12 6.83 9.54
C LEU A 412 -29.44 6.80 10.32
N ALA A 413 -30.45 7.54 9.85
CA ALA A 413 -31.76 7.61 10.48
C ALA A 413 -32.50 6.25 10.48
N VAL A 414 -32.44 5.49 9.37
CA VAL A 414 -33.13 4.18 9.28
C VAL A 414 -32.41 3.07 10.07
N LEU A 415 -31.10 3.21 10.32
CA LEU A 415 -30.31 2.24 11.10
C LEU A 415 -30.17 2.57 12.58
N ASP A 416 -30.83 3.63 13.07
CA ASP A 416 -30.72 4.10 14.46
C ASP A 416 -29.25 4.31 14.88
N LEU A 417 -28.54 5.07 14.04
CA LEU A 417 -27.13 5.43 14.16
C LEU A 417 -27.00 6.90 14.57
N ASP A 418 -27.34 7.19 15.83
CA ASP A 418 -27.08 8.52 16.39
C ASP A 418 -25.57 8.82 16.49
N LEU A 419 -25.24 10.08 16.32
CA LEU A 419 -23.90 10.69 16.35
C LEU A 419 -23.89 12.00 17.15
N SER A 420 -24.94 12.29 17.93
CA SER A 420 -25.03 13.39 18.89
C SER A 420 -23.79 13.46 19.79
N ASP A 421 -23.48 12.36 20.48
CA ASP A 421 -22.37 12.22 21.43
C ASP A 421 -21.00 11.96 20.74
N TYR A 422 -20.92 12.02 19.41
CA TYR A 422 -19.71 11.61 18.67
C TYR A 422 -18.44 12.41 19.05
N ASN A 423 -18.57 13.69 19.37
CA ASN A 423 -17.42 14.51 19.76
C ASN A 423 -16.84 14.10 21.11
N ASP A 424 -17.66 13.61 22.04
CA ASP A 424 -17.21 13.13 23.34
C ASP A 424 -16.65 11.70 23.22
N LEU A 425 -17.32 10.86 22.41
CA LEU A 425 -16.84 9.53 22.00
C LEU A 425 -15.44 9.55 21.38
N LEU A 426 -15.00 10.62 20.72
CA LEU A 426 -13.64 10.73 20.16
C LEU A 426 -12.54 10.63 21.22
N PHE A 427 -12.79 11.10 22.44
CA PHE A 427 -11.81 11.11 23.54
C PHE A 427 -11.98 9.94 24.52
N GLU A 428 -13.06 9.18 24.39
CA GLU A 428 -13.33 8.02 25.23
C GLU A 428 -12.28 6.90 25.00
N PRO A 429 -11.64 6.39 26.06
CA PRO A 429 -10.71 5.27 25.95
C PRO A 429 -11.41 3.97 25.54
N LEU A 430 -10.67 3.13 24.83
CA LEU A 430 -11.10 1.80 24.40
C LEU A 430 -10.35 0.70 25.17
N ARG A 431 -10.81 -0.55 25.05
CA ARG A 431 -10.12 -1.76 25.52
C ARG A 431 -10.18 -2.88 24.48
N ASN A 432 -9.18 -3.76 24.52
CA ASN A 432 -9.00 -4.88 23.58
C ASN A 432 -8.95 -4.40 22.13
N CYS A 433 -8.07 -3.42 21.84
CA CYS A 433 -8.09 -2.66 20.58
C CYS A 433 -7.20 -3.26 19.50
N GLU A 434 -6.46 -4.32 19.84
CA GLU A 434 -5.62 -5.07 18.92
C GLU A 434 -6.36 -5.42 17.63
N PHE A 435 -5.74 -5.21 16.47
CA PHE A 435 -6.28 -5.78 15.25
C PHE A 435 -6.26 -7.30 15.31
N ASN A 436 -7.22 -7.96 14.65
CA ASN A 436 -7.21 -9.40 14.49
C ASN A 436 -5.84 -9.88 13.95
N THR A 437 -5.33 -11.02 14.43
CA THR A 437 -3.98 -11.53 14.08
C THR A 437 -3.76 -11.69 12.57
N ARG A 438 -4.82 -11.96 11.79
CA ARG A 438 -4.82 -11.95 10.32
C ARG A 438 -4.35 -10.60 9.75
N TRP A 439 -4.77 -9.50 10.37
CA TRP A 439 -4.39 -8.14 10.00
C TRP A 439 -3.12 -7.64 10.70
N GLN A 440 -2.79 -8.11 11.91
CA GLN A 440 -1.48 -7.81 12.53
C GLN A 440 -0.33 -8.20 11.59
N ARG A 441 -0.44 -9.39 10.97
CA ARG A 441 0.49 -9.85 9.92
C ARG A 441 0.49 -8.93 8.70
N TRP A 442 -0.68 -8.53 8.19
CA TRP A 442 -0.78 -7.62 7.05
C TRP A 442 -0.13 -6.26 7.35
N LEU A 443 -0.35 -5.71 8.55
CA LEU A 443 0.21 -4.44 9.00
C LEU A 443 1.74 -4.52 9.13
N SER A 444 2.28 -5.58 9.72
CA SER A 444 3.73 -5.77 9.88
C SER A 444 4.44 -6.05 8.56
N GLU A 445 3.89 -6.91 7.69
CA GLU A 445 4.42 -7.17 6.34
C GLU A 445 4.45 -5.89 5.48
N HIS A 446 3.64 -4.87 5.78
CA HIS A 446 3.58 -3.60 5.03
C HIS A 446 4.20 -2.41 5.80
N SER A 447 5.07 -2.67 6.78
CA SER A 447 5.80 -1.65 7.55
C SER A 447 4.90 -0.55 8.16
N TYR A 448 3.66 -0.90 8.52
CA TYR A 448 2.87 -0.03 9.38
C TYR A 448 3.56 0.02 10.73
N PRO A 449 3.62 1.18 11.41
CA PRO A 449 3.77 1.18 12.84
C PRO A 449 2.51 0.53 13.42
N VAL A 450 2.56 -0.79 13.59
CA VAL A 450 1.88 -1.45 14.69
C VAL A 450 2.57 -0.89 15.94
N THR A 451 2.07 0.26 16.41
CA THR A 451 2.52 0.81 17.67
C THR A 451 2.10 -0.19 18.73
N ASN A 452 3.07 -0.73 19.48
CA ASN A 452 2.77 -1.57 20.65
C ASN A 452 2.10 -0.74 21.77
N ALA A 453 2.06 0.59 21.63
CA ALA A 453 1.06 1.42 22.26
C ALA A 453 -0.28 1.23 21.52
N GLU A 454 -1.25 0.61 22.19
CA GLU A 454 -2.66 0.76 21.83
C GLU A 454 -3.00 2.27 21.74
N PRO A 455 -3.83 2.70 20.78
CA PRO A 455 -4.26 4.10 20.71
C PRO A 455 -5.06 4.49 21.96
N ASP A 456 -4.70 5.62 22.57
CA ASP A 456 -5.22 6.06 23.87
C ASP A 456 -6.73 6.33 23.90
N ASN A 457 -7.34 6.54 22.72
CA ASN A 457 -8.73 6.96 22.54
C ASN A 457 -9.33 6.42 21.23
N PHE A 458 -10.66 6.47 21.12
CA PHE A 458 -11.39 6.05 19.92
C PHE A 458 -11.12 6.90 18.67
N GLY A 459 -10.82 8.19 18.79
CA GLY A 459 -10.49 9.04 17.64
C GLY A 459 -9.26 8.57 16.87
N ASP A 460 -8.18 8.29 17.59
CA ASP A 460 -6.94 7.75 17.03
C ASP A 460 -7.15 6.34 16.45
N TRP A 461 -7.87 5.47 17.15
CA TRP A 461 -8.18 4.12 16.68
C TRP A 461 -9.10 4.12 15.44
N GLN A 462 -10.13 4.97 15.41
CA GLN A 462 -11.00 5.18 14.24
C GLN A 462 -10.18 5.64 13.03
N HIS A 463 -9.31 6.63 13.22
CA HIS A 463 -8.44 7.13 12.15
C HIS A 463 -7.52 6.01 11.64
N LEU A 464 -6.95 5.20 12.53
CA LEU A 464 -6.12 4.05 12.17
C LEU A 464 -6.90 2.98 11.39
N VAL A 465 -8.11 2.61 11.83
CA VAL A 465 -9.03 1.69 11.11
C VAL A 465 -9.35 2.22 9.71
N ILE A 466 -9.84 3.45 9.59
CA ILE A 466 -10.26 4.04 8.31
C ILE A 466 -9.06 4.16 7.35
N LYS A 467 -7.87 4.49 7.86
CA LYS A 467 -6.62 4.57 7.10
C LYS A 467 -6.18 3.19 6.61
N THR A 468 -6.15 2.18 7.47
CA THR A 468 -5.84 0.78 7.13
C THR A 468 -6.76 0.24 6.05
N VAL A 469 -8.09 0.38 6.21
CA VAL A 469 -9.08 -0.05 5.21
C VAL A 469 -8.93 0.73 3.89
N SER A 470 -8.69 2.04 3.95
CA SER A 470 -8.50 2.86 2.73
C SER A 470 -7.24 2.45 1.95
N ARG A 471 -6.15 2.10 2.63
CA ARG A 471 -4.93 1.59 2.00
C ARG A 471 -5.10 0.19 1.42
N PHE A 472 -5.72 -0.72 2.17
CA PHE A 472 -6.05 -2.06 1.69
C PHE A 472 -6.85 -2.00 0.39
N LEU A 473 -7.98 -1.27 0.41
CA LEU A 473 -8.84 -1.12 -0.77
C LEU A 473 -8.11 -0.45 -1.94
N TRP A 474 -7.28 0.56 -1.68
CA TRP A 474 -6.53 1.23 -2.74
C TRP A 474 -5.48 0.33 -3.40
N ARG A 475 -4.78 -0.50 -2.63
CA ARG A 475 -3.81 -1.46 -3.16
C ARG A 475 -4.49 -2.55 -3.99
N GLU A 476 -5.53 -3.17 -3.45
CA GLU A 476 -6.18 -4.29 -4.13
C GLU A 476 -7.04 -3.83 -5.32
N THR A 477 -7.80 -2.74 -5.18
CA THR A 477 -8.82 -2.34 -6.18
C THR A 477 -8.45 -1.10 -7.01
N GLY A 478 -7.33 -0.44 -6.71
CA GLY A 478 -6.96 0.85 -7.31
C GLY A 478 -7.70 2.07 -6.75
N GLY A 479 -8.61 1.89 -5.77
CA GLY A 479 -9.37 2.97 -5.16
C GLY A 479 -9.63 2.74 -3.67
N GLY A 480 -9.52 3.79 -2.86
CA GLY A 480 -9.83 3.74 -1.42
C GLY A 480 -11.34 3.67 -1.14
N ILE A 481 -11.73 3.71 0.15
CA ILE A 481 -13.12 3.67 0.63
C ILE A 481 -14.08 4.49 -0.24
N LYS A 482 -13.80 5.78 -0.44
CA LYS A 482 -14.65 6.71 -1.22
C LYS A 482 -14.86 6.30 -2.68
N SER A 483 -13.98 5.47 -3.25
CA SER A 483 -14.15 4.90 -4.59
C SER A 483 -15.07 3.69 -4.55
N LEU A 484 -14.83 2.75 -3.62
CA LEU A 484 -15.67 1.57 -3.43
C LEU A 484 -17.11 1.95 -3.05
N SER A 485 -17.29 2.97 -2.22
CA SER A 485 -18.62 3.34 -1.76
C SER A 485 -19.56 3.79 -2.88
N ARG A 486 -19.05 4.48 -3.91
CA ARG A 486 -19.79 5.18 -4.98
C ARG A 486 -20.64 4.33 -5.95
N LEU A 487 -20.85 3.06 -5.64
CA LEU A 487 -21.78 2.21 -6.37
C LEU A 487 -23.21 2.68 -6.09
N ASN A 488 -24.05 2.73 -7.12
CA ASN A 488 -25.47 3.06 -6.99
C ASN A 488 -26.27 1.78 -6.75
N GLY A 489 -27.18 1.81 -5.78
CA GLY A 489 -28.08 0.71 -5.47
C GLY A 489 -29.25 1.16 -4.60
N ASP A 490 -30.19 0.27 -4.35
CA ASP A 490 -31.30 0.53 -3.42
C ASP A 490 -31.02 -0.11 -2.06
N PHE A 491 -31.30 0.63 -0.99
CA PHE A 491 -31.22 0.18 0.39
C PHE A 491 -32.64 -0.04 0.93
N LEU A 492 -32.93 -1.27 1.34
CA LEU A 492 -34.11 -1.63 2.11
C LEU A 492 -33.67 -2.08 3.50
N ALA A 493 -34.41 -1.70 4.54
CA ALA A 493 -34.15 -2.15 5.89
C ALA A 493 -35.46 -2.40 6.63
N SER A 494 -35.46 -3.44 7.46
CA SER A 494 -36.56 -3.82 8.35
C SER A 494 -36.11 -3.80 9.81
N HIS A 495 -36.95 -4.29 10.72
CA HIS A 495 -36.55 -4.42 12.12
C HIS A 495 -35.31 -5.34 12.30
N THR A 496 -35.16 -6.38 11.46
CA THR A 496 -34.10 -7.39 11.61
C THR A 496 -33.16 -7.55 10.41
N HIS A 497 -33.48 -6.97 9.24
CA HIS A 497 -32.70 -7.14 8.01
C HIS A 497 -32.27 -5.79 7.39
N ILE A 498 -31.19 -5.83 6.63
CA ILE A 498 -30.74 -4.82 5.67
C ILE A 498 -30.47 -5.53 4.34
N ASP A 499 -31.16 -5.11 3.28
CA ASP A 499 -31.04 -5.66 1.94
C ASP A 499 -30.49 -4.59 1.00
N ILE A 500 -29.31 -4.82 0.43
CA ILE A 500 -28.66 -3.90 -0.52
C ILE A 500 -28.79 -4.46 -1.93
N PHE A 501 -29.50 -3.75 -2.80
CA PHE A 501 -29.69 -4.14 -4.20
C PHE A 501 -28.73 -3.36 -5.11
N LEU A 502 -27.82 -4.06 -5.78
CA LEU A 502 -26.78 -3.49 -6.63
C LEU A 502 -26.87 -4.02 -8.06
N GLU A 503 -26.53 -3.22 -9.06
CA GLU A 503 -26.37 -3.74 -10.43
C GLU A 503 -25.05 -4.51 -10.54
N SER A 504 -25.12 -5.78 -10.96
CA SER A 504 -23.96 -6.68 -11.03
C SER A 504 -22.85 -6.18 -11.96
N GLU A 505 -23.21 -5.36 -12.95
CA GLU A 505 -22.30 -4.71 -13.90
C GLU A 505 -21.42 -3.62 -13.27
N GLN A 506 -21.83 -3.04 -12.14
CA GLN A 506 -21.03 -2.04 -11.42
C GLN A 506 -19.88 -2.66 -10.60
N LEU A 507 -19.88 -3.98 -10.40
CA LEU A 507 -18.87 -4.68 -9.60
C LEU A 507 -17.62 -4.99 -10.43
N SER A 508 -16.47 -4.45 -10.04
CA SER A 508 -15.19 -4.90 -10.60
C SER A 508 -14.89 -6.35 -10.17
N LEU A 509 -14.23 -7.11 -11.06
CA LEU A 509 -13.81 -8.48 -10.76
C LEU A 509 -12.94 -8.56 -9.50
N THR A 510 -12.19 -7.51 -9.16
CA THR A 510 -11.35 -7.49 -7.96
C THR A 510 -12.16 -7.41 -6.67
N VAL A 511 -13.25 -6.62 -6.63
CA VAL A 511 -14.16 -6.59 -5.46
C VAL A 511 -14.72 -8.00 -5.18
N ARG A 512 -15.02 -8.76 -6.24
CA ARG A 512 -15.47 -10.16 -6.15
C ARG A 512 -14.35 -11.14 -5.76
N LYS A 513 -13.15 -11.01 -6.35
CA LYS A 513 -11.96 -11.83 -5.99
C LYS A 513 -11.55 -11.64 -4.52
N LEU A 514 -11.85 -10.49 -3.91
CA LEU A 514 -11.63 -10.22 -2.48
C LEU A 514 -12.77 -10.72 -1.56
N GLY A 515 -13.89 -11.20 -2.11
CA GLY A 515 -15.07 -11.63 -1.35
C GLY A 515 -15.81 -10.49 -0.64
N LEU A 516 -15.61 -9.23 -1.04
CA LEU A 516 -16.25 -8.08 -0.40
C LEU A 516 -17.76 -7.99 -0.71
N ASP A 517 -18.17 -8.63 -1.82
CA ASP A 517 -19.52 -8.71 -2.36
C ASP A 517 -20.33 -9.90 -1.80
N ILE A 518 -19.77 -10.64 -0.85
CA ILE A 518 -20.45 -11.70 -0.08
C ILE A 518 -21.27 -11.08 1.05
N SER A 519 -22.53 -11.49 1.21
CA SER A 519 -23.38 -11.08 2.34
C SER A 519 -22.73 -11.44 3.69
N PRO A 520 -22.46 -10.49 4.60
CA PRO A 520 -21.83 -10.79 5.89
C PRO A 520 -22.76 -11.53 6.86
N GLY A 521 -24.08 -11.56 6.59
CA GLY A 521 -25.05 -12.25 7.45
C GLY A 521 -25.40 -11.44 8.69
N TRP A 522 -25.57 -12.11 9.84
CA TRP A 522 -25.91 -11.44 11.10
C TRP A 522 -24.71 -10.68 11.68
N LEU A 523 -24.88 -9.38 11.89
CA LEU A 523 -23.91 -8.48 12.51
C LEU A 523 -24.40 -8.10 13.92
N PRO A 524 -23.89 -8.71 15.01
CA PRO A 524 -24.40 -8.50 16.37
C PRO A 524 -24.38 -7.04 16.83
N TRP A 525 -23.40 -6.26 16.36
CA TRP A 525 -23.20 -4.85 16.70
C TRP A 525 -24.11 -3.88 15.92
N LEU A 526 -24.74 -4.34 14.83
CA LEU A 526 -25.88 -3.64 14.20
C LEU A 526 -27.23 -4.20 14.67
N GLN A 527 -27.26 -5.43 15.20
CA GLN A 527 -28.49 -6.20 15.45
C GLN A 527 -29.33 -6.41 14.17
N LYS A 528 -28.65 -6.65 13.04
CA LYS A 528 -29.27 -6.87 11.72
C LYS A 528 -28.60 -8.03 10.98
N VAL A 529 -29.38 -8.77 10.19
CA VAL A 529 -28.88 -9.55 9.06
C VAL A 529 -28.62 -8.59 7.91
N VAL A 530 -27.46 -8.65 7.25
CA VAL A 530 -27.16 -7.86 6.05
C VAL A 530 -26.94 -8.78 4.86
N ALA A 531 -27.71 -8.55 3.80
CA ALA A 531 -27.68 -9.31 2.56
C ALA A 531 -27.45 -8.41 1.34
N PHE A 532 -26.67 -8.92 0.38
CA PHE A 532 -26.42 -8.25 -0.90
C PHE A 532 -27.14 -9.00 -2.03
N HIS A 533 -27.87 -8.25 -2.85
CA HIS A 533 -28.72 -8.73 -3.93
C HIS A 533 -28.28 -8.10 -5.25
N TYR A 534 -28.19 -8.90 -6.31
CA TYR A 534 -27.62 -8.44 -7.57
C TYR A 534 -28.62 -8.46 -8.73
N ARG A 535 -28.74 -7.31 -9.39
CA ARG A 535 -29.58 -7.04 -10.57
C ARG A 535 -28.74 -7.08 -11.86
N GLY A 536 -29.41 -6.94 -13.00
CA GLY A 536 -28.85 -7.13 -14.33
C GLY A 536 -28.99 -8.58 -14.82
N ALA A 537 -28.46 -8.87 -16.01
CA ALA A 537 -28.49 -10.22 -16.56
C ALA A 537 -27.65 -11.18 -15.68
N GLN A 538 -28.24 -12.29 -15.23
CA GLN A 538 -27.53 -13.30 -14.45
C GLN A 538 -26.25 -13.73 -15.17
N VAL A 539 -25.10 -13.62 -14.51
CA VAL A 539 -23.79 -14.02 -15.04
C VAL A 539 -23.65 -15.55 -14.96
N HIS A 540 -24.54 -16.26 -15.66
CA HIS A 540 -24.65 -17.72 -15.69
C HIS A 540 -23.51 -18.42 -16.46
N ALA A 541 -22.45 -17.68 -16.84
CA ALA A 541 -21.47 -18.06 -17.84
C ALA A 541 -20.00 -18.02 -17.36
N LEU A 542 -19.74 -18.04 -16.05
CA LEU A 542 -18.37 -18.04 -15.47
C LEU A 542 -18.05 -19.21 -14.52
N TYR A 543 -18.96 -20.18 -14.37
CA TYR A 543 -18.75 -21.39 -13.57
C TYR A 543 -19.33 -22.66 -14.24
N ARG A 544 -19.00 -22.85 -15.52
CA ARG A 544 -19.08 -24.12 -16.26
C ARG A 544 -17.94 -24.19 -17.28
#